data_AF-A0A2I0ACN9-F1
#
_entry.id   AF-A0A2I0ACN9-F1
#
_cell.length_a   1.000
_cell.length_b   1.000
_cell.length_c   1.000
_cell.angle_alpha   90.00
_cell.angle_beta   90.00
_cell.angle_gamma   90.00
#
_symmetry.space_group_name_H-M   'P 1'
#
loop_
_entity.id
_entity.type
_entity.pdbx_description
1 polymer ?
#
loop_
_entity_poly.entity_id
_entity_poly.type
_entity_poly.pdbx_seq_one_letter_code
_entity_poly.pdbx_strand_id
1 'polypeptide(L)'
;MHIEKNVFDNIFYTVMNVSGKTKDNLKVKANLELYCNQEGLQLFEDNGRVMKSPALYVLDKTKLQYFCKWMTELRLPDGYSSNISRCINLENLSFHDMKSHDCHIFMQQLLPIGLRELLPKAILGAIT
;
A
#
# COMPACT_ATOMS: atom_id res chain seq x y z
N MET A 1 -16.71 3.53 11.25
CA MET A 1 -16.37 2.98 9.92
C MET A 1 -15.68 3.97 8.95
N HIS A 2 -16.08 5.26 8.85
CA HIS A 2 -15.39 6.20 7.94
C HIS A 2 -13.93 6.49 8.34
N ILE A 3 -13.64 6.65 9.64
CA ILE A 3 -12.28 6.89 10.12
C ILE A 3 -11.38 5.69 9.81
N GLU A 4 -11.83 4.48 10.15
CA GLU A 4 -11.13 3.23 9.84
C GLU A 4 -10.82 3.09 8.36
N LYS A 5 -11.80 3.34 7.48
CA LYS A 5 -11.57 3.30 6.04
C LYS A 5 -10.50 4.31 5.62
N ASN A 6 -10.54 5.53 6.15
CA ASN A 6 -9.54 6.55 5.83
C ASN A 6 -8.12 6.13 6.28
N VAL A 7 -8.00 5.51 7.46
CA VAL A 7 -6.72 4.96 7.95
C VAL A 7 -6.23 3.85 7.03
N PHE A 8 -7.11 2.89 6.70
CA PHE A 8 -6.81 1.81 5.77
C PHE A 8 -6.34 2.35 4.42
N ASP A 9 -7.13 3.20 3.78
CA ASP A 9 -6.82 3.77 2.46
C ASP A 9 -5.45 4.46 2.48
N ASN A 10 -5.15 5.24 3.52
CA ASN A 10 -3.87 5.94 3.62
C ASN A 10 -2.69 4.98 3.71
N ILE A 11 -2.76 3.94 4.55
CA ILE A 11 -1.70 2.94 4.69
C ILE A 11 -1.59 2.10 3.41
N PHE A 12 -2.71 1.56 2.96
CA PHE A 12 -2.80 0.66 1.82
C PHE A 12 -2.30 1.32 0.53
N TYR A 13 -2.81 2.51 0.16
CA TYR A 13 -2.37 3.20 -1.05
C TYR A 13 -0.91 3.68 -0.99
N THR A 14 -0.37 3.87 0.21
CA THR A 14 1.05 4.21 0.40
C THR A 14 1.94 2.99 0.15
N VAL A 15 1.61 1.83 0.73
CA VAL A 15 2.34 0.57 0.52
C VAL A 15 2.27 0.10 -0.94
N MET A 16 1.08 0.19 -1.54
CA MET A 16 0.86 -0.19 -2.95
C MET A 16 1.35 0.86 -3.95
N ASN A 17 1.78 2.05 -3.47
CA ASN A 17 2.24 3.19 -4.28
C ASN A 17 1.27 3.57 -5.41
N VAL A 18 -0.02 3.67 -5.08
CA VAL A 18 -1.05 4.03 -6.05
C VAL A 18 -0.96 5.52 -6.39
N SER A 19 -0.73 5.84 -7.66
CA SER A 19 -0.61 7.22 -8.16
C SER A 19 -1.85 8.04 -7.80
N GLY A 20 -1.64 9.25 -7.29
CA GLY A 20 -2.69 10.16 -6.84
C GLY A 20 -3.35 9.82 -5.50
N LYS A 21 -3.11 8.62 -4.94
CA LYS A 21 -3.67 8.19 -3.65
C LYS A 21 -2.62 7.97 -2.56
N THR A 22 -1.38 7.66 -2.93
CA THR A 22 -0.27 7.48 -1.99
C THR A 22 0.01 8.76 -1.19
N LYS A 23 0.27 8.61 0.12
CA LYS A 23 0.72 9.72 0.97
C LYS A 23 2.22 9.98 0.86
N ASP A 24 2.95 9.08 0.21
CA ASP A 24 4.37 9.25 -0.08
C ASP A 24 4.57 10.10 -1.35
N ASN A 25 4.48 11.42 -1.21
CA ASN A 25 4.64 12.37 -2.33
C ASN A 25 5.93 13.19 -2.21
N LEU A 26 6.28 13.90 -3.30
CA LEU A 26 7.52 14.70 -3.37
C LEU A 26 7.61 15.77 -2.26
N LYS A 27 6.49 16.39 -1.89
CA LYS A 27 6.47 17.40 -0.80
C LYS A 27 6.79 16.77 0.55
N VAL A 28 6.25 15.58 0.82
CA VAL A 28 6.55 14.82 2.04
C VAL A 28 8.02 14.42 2.07
N LYS A 29 8.59 13.99 0.93
CA LYS A 29 10.02 13.66 0.82
C LYS A 29 10.93 14.85 1.06
N ALA A 30 10.60 16.01 0.48
CA ALA A 30 11.33 17.26 0.75
C ALA A 30 11.29 17.65 2.24
N ASN A 31 10.14 17.47 2.90
CA ASN A 31 10.03 17.71 4.34
C ASN A 31 10.86 16.72 5.16
N LEU A 32 10.88 15.43 4.80
CA LEU A 32 11.70 14.42 5.48
C LEU A 32 13.19 14.73 5.35
N GLU A 33 13.63 15.21 4.19
CA GLU A 33 15.01 15.66 3.99
C GLU A 33 15.35 16.86 4.88
N LEU A 34 14.46 17.86 4.95
CA LEU A 34 14.65 19.06 5.76
C LEU A 34 14.67 18.76 7.28
N TYR A 35 13.78 17.90 7.78
CA TYR A 35 13.57 17.72 9.22
C TYR A 35 14.16 16.44 9.81
N CYS A 36 14.31 15.38 9.01
CA CYS A 36 14.69 14.06 9.51
C CYS A 36 16.06 13.59 9.04
N ASN A 37 16.71 14.30 8.10
CA ASN A 37 18.04 14.01 7.54
C ASN A 37 18.26 12.51 7.26
N GLN A 38 17.27 11.85 6.67
CA GLN A 38 17.28 10.40 6.50
C GLN A 38 17.95 10.01 5.17
N GLU A 39 19.17 9.52 5.27
CA GLU A 39 19.94 9.03 4.12
C GLU A 39 19.18 7.93 3.35
N GLY A 40 19.16 8.02 2.02
CA GLY A 40 18.51 7.04 1.15
C GLY A 40 17.04 7.30 0.80
N LEU A 41 16.38 8.30 1.40
CA LEU A 41 15.00 8.72 1.05
C LEU A 41 14.92 10.12 0.42
N GLN A 42 16.06 10.64 -0.03
CA GLN A 42 16.21 11.97 -0.61
C GLN A 42 15.58 12.08 -2.01
N LEU A 43 15.27 13.32 -2.38
CA LEU A 43 14.94 13.65 -3.75
C LEU A 43 16.21 13.71 -4.61
N PHE A 44 16.11 13.32 -5.87
CA PHE A 44 17.20 13.45 -6.83
C PHE A 44 16.67 13.90 -8.19
N GLU A 45 17.53 14.49 -8.99
CA GLU A 45 17.20 14.84 -10.37
C GLU A 45 17.63 13.74 -11.33
N ASP A 46 16.69 13.30 -12.16
CA ASP A 46 16.95 12.42 -13.30
C ASP A 46 16.37 13.05 -14.56
N ASN A 47 17.23 13.32 -15.55
CA ASN A 47 16.84 13.92 -16.83
C ASN A 47 15.96 15.19 -16.70
N GLY A 48 16.30 16.06 -15.75
CA GLY A 48 15.56 17.30 -15.47
C GLY A 48 14.23 17.11 -14.74
N ARG A 49 13.94 15.91 -14.22
CA ARG A 49 12.77 15.61 -13.39
C ARG A 49 13.19 15.26 -11.98
N VAL A 50 12.53 15.87 -11.00
CA VAL A 50 12.70 15.53 -9.59
C VAL A 50 12.01 14.19 -9.31
N MET A 51 12.79 13.22 -8.84
CA MET A 51 12.35 11.88 -8.47
C MET A 51 12.64 11.62 -6.98
N LYS A 52 12.03 10.56 -6.44
CA LYS A 52 12.27 10.07 -5.08
C LYS A 52 12.84 8.66 -5.12
N SER A 53 13.73 8.35 -4.20
CA SER A 53 14.20 6.97 -4.01
C SER A 53 13.02 6.06 -3.59
N PRO A 54 12.95 4.82 -4.10
CA PRO A 54 11.96 3.84 -3.66
C PRO A 54 12.08 3.61 -2.15
N ALA A 55 10.95 3.74 -1.45
CA ALA A 55 10.94 3.49 -0.01
C ALA A 55 10.79 1.99 0.29
N LEU A 56 11.39 1.53 1.38
CA LEU A 56 11.35 0.10 1.80
C LEU A 56 9.93 -0.41 2.13
N TYR A 57 8.99 0.51 2.41
CA TYR A 57 7.58 0.20 2.65
C TYR A 57 6.73 0.11 1.38
N VAL A 58 7.30 0.43 0.22
CA VAL A 58 6.61 0.35 -1.07
C VAL A 58 6.84 -1.02 -1.69
N LEU A 59 5.77 -1.64 -2.17
CA LEU A 59 5.87 -2.83 -3.00
C LEU A 59 6.37 -2.46 -4.39
N ASP A 60 7.45 -3.13 -4.82
CA ASP A 60 7.84 -3.12 -6.22
C ASP A 60 6.76 -3.78 -7.10
N LYS A 61 6.88 -3.61 -8.42
CA LYS A 61 5.88 -4.10 -9.37
C LYS A 61 5.67 -5.62 -9.27
N THR A 62 6.72 -6.39 -9.02
CA THR A 62 6.65 -7.86 -8.93
C THR A 62 5.92 -8.29 -7.66
N LYS A 63 6.25 -7.67 -6.51
CA LYS A 63 5.55 -7.91 -5.25
C LYS A 63 4.09 -7.45 -5.30
N LEU A 64 3.82 -6.33 -5.96
CA LEU A 64 2.46 -5.83 -6.16
C LEU A 64 1.63 -6.80 -7.02
N GLN A 65 2.20 -7.34 -8.10
CA GLN A 65 1.56 -8.39 -8.91
C GLN A 65 1.21 -9.62 -8.07
N TYR A 66 2.15 -10.09 -7.24
CA TYR A 66 1.91 -11.21 -6.34
C TYR A 66 0.78 -10.91 -5.35
N PHE A 67 0.80 -9.73 -4.74
CA PHE A 67 -0.24 -9.31 -3.79
C PHE A 67 -1.62 -9.23 -4.44
N CYS A 68 -1.73 -8.61 -5.62
CA CYS A 68 -2.99 -8.52 -6.35
C CYS A 68 -3.52 -9.90 -6.71
N LYS A 69 -2.65 -10.81 -7.18
CA LYS A 69 -3.02 -12.19 -7.49
C LYS A 69 -3.54 -12.92 -6.25
N TRP A 70 -2.82 -12.81 -5.13
CA TRP A 70 -3.24 -13.38 -3.85
C TRP A 70 -4.63 -12.88 -3.44
N MET A 71 -4.89 -11.57 -3.55
CA MET A 71 -6.21 -11.02 -3.21
C MET A 71 -7.32 -11.47 -4.18
N THR A 72 -7.03 -11.70 -5.47
CA THR A 72 -8.01 -12.26 -6.41
C THR A 72 -8.33 -13.73 -6.15
N GLU A 73 -7.36 -14.49 -5.63
CA GLU A 73 -7.51 -15.91 -5.30
C GLU A 73 -8.06 -16.14 -3.90
N LEU A 74 -8.15 -15.08 -3.08
CA LEU A 74 -8.59 -15.13 -1.70
C LEU A 74 -10.05 -15.61 -1.60
N ARG A 75 -10.24 -16.74 -0.92
CA ARG A 75 -11.56 -17.30 -0.61
C ARG A 75 -11.84 -17.13 0.88
N LEU A 76 -12.96 -16.47 1.19
CA LEU A 76 -13.41 -16.22 2.55
C LEU A 76 -14.76 -16.91 2.79
N PRO A 77 -15.10 -17.25 4.04
CA PRO A 77 -16.40 -17.84 4.37
C PRO A 77 -17.56 -16.95 3.90
N ASP A 78 -18.70 -17.56 3.61
CA ASP A 78 -19.89 -16.80 3.24
C ASP A 78 -20.31 -15.84 4.36
N GLY A 79 -20.72 -14.62 3.97
CA GLY A 79 -21.03 -13.53 4.89
C GLY A 79 -19.82 -12.91 5.59
N TYR A 80 -18.58 -13.36 5.33
CA TYR A 80 -17.39 -12.82 5.98
C TYR A 80 -16.95 -11.48 5.40
N SER A 81 -16.83 -11.37 4.08
CA SER A 81 -16.51 -10.13 3.36
C SER A 81 -17.27 -10.05 2.04
N SER A 82 -17.20 -8.90 1.36
CA SER A 82 -17.58 -8.84 -0.05
C SER A 82 -16.59 -9.64 -0.92
N ASN A 83 -16.97 -9.93 -2.16
CA ASN A 83 -16.05 -10.54 -3.13
C ASN A 83 -14.91 -9.57 -3.51
N ILE A 84 -13.77 -9.69 -2.82
CA ILE A 84 -12.58 -8.84 -2.96
C ILE A 84 -11.99 -8.87 -4.37
N SER A 85 -12.13 -9.99 -5.09
CA SER A 85 -11.64 -10.09 -6.48
C SER A 85 -12.24 -9.03 -7.40
N ARG A 86 -13.45 -8.53 -7.11
CA ARG A 86 -14.09 -7.47 -7.90
C ARG A 86 -13.44 -6.11 -7.71
N CYS A 87 -12.71 -5.92 -6.61
CA CYS A 87 -12.05 -4.67 -6.28
C CYS A 87 -10.69 -4.54 -6.97
N ILE A 88 -10.22 -5.56 -7.70
CA ILE A 88 -8.85 -5.62 -8.22
C ILE A 88 -8.88 -5.76 -9.74
N ASN A 89 -8.06 -4.97 -10.40
CA ASN A 89 -7.74 -5.18 -11.81
C ASN A 89 -6.27 -5.60 -11.92
N LEU A 90 -6.05 -6.84 -12.40
CA LEU A 90 -4.73 -7.44 -12.53
C LEU A 90 -3.91 -6.88 -13.71
N GLU A 91 -4.56 -6.34 -14.74
CA GLU A 91 -3.88 -5.79 -15.92
C GLU A 91 -3.15 -4.49 -15.57
N ASN A 92 -3.80 -3.64 -14.79
CA ASN A 92 -3.29 -2.32 -14.40
C ASN A 92 -2.84 -2.24 -12.94
N LEU A 93 -2.93 -3.35 -12.18
CA LEU A 93 -2.58 -3.45 -10.76
C LEU A 93 -3.25 -2.38 -9.89
N SER A 94 -4.53 -2.13 -10.14
CA SER A 94 -5.30 -1.09 -9.46
C SER A 94 -6.41 -1.66 -8.57
N PHE A 95 -6.80 -0.85 -7.59
CA PHE A 95 -7.78 -1.19 -6.56
C PHE A 95 -8.94 -0.19 -6.55
N HIS A 96 -10.18 -0.70 -6.55
CA HIS A 96 -11.42 0.06 -6.66
C HIS A 96 -12.48 -0.45 -5.69
N ASP A 97 -13.39 0.43 -5.29
CA ASP A 97 -14.67 0.10 -4.63
C ASP A 97 -14.59 -0.84 -3.41
N MET A 98 -13.47 -0.84 -2.68
CA MET A 98 -13.38 -1.55 -1.39
C MET A 98 -14.32 -0.89 -0.38
N LYS A 99 -15.26 -1.67 0.14
CA LYS A 99 -16.20 -1.18 1.15
C LYS A 99 -15.49 -1.08 2.50
N SER A 100 -16.00 -0.21 3.36
CA SER A 100 -15.42 -0.02 4.69
C SER A 100 -15.36 -1.31 5.52
N HIS A 101 -16.29 -2.25 5.30
CA HIS A 101 -16.25 -3.57 5.93
C HIS A 101 -15.06 -4.42 5.43
N ASP A 102 -14.81 -4.43 4.13
CA ASP A 102 -13.66 -5.16 3.55
C ASP A 102 -12.36 -4.53 4.08
N CYS A 103 -12.25 -3.20 4.08
CA CYS A 103 -11.12 -2.48 4.67
C CYS A 103 -10.89 -2.83 6.15
N HIS A 104 -11.97 -2.97 6.94
CA HIS A 104 -11.90 -3.37 8.34
C HIS A 104 -11.31 -4.77 8.50
N ILE A 105 -11.79 -5.75 7.72
CA ILE A 105 -11.25 -7.12 7.72
C ILE A 105 -9.78 -7.13 7.31
N PHE A 106 -9.42 -6.31 6.32
CA PHE A 106 -8.03 -6.19 5.90
C PHE A 106 -7.13 -5.73 7.02
N MET A 107 -7.48 -4.64 7.71
CA MET A 107 -6.68 -4.14 8.82
C MET A 107 -6.58 -5.13 9.97
N GLN A 108 -7.69 -5.78 10.33
CA GLN A 108 -7.74 -6.67 11.49
C GLN A 108 -7.02 -8.01 11.25
N GLN A 109 -6.98 -8.51 10.02
CA GLN A 109 -6.56 -9.89 9.77
C GLN A 109 -5.73 -10.11 8.52
N LEU A 110 -6.06 -9.46 7.39
CA LEU A 110 -5.49 -9.85 6.10
C LEU A 110 -4.19 -9.13 5.76
N LEU A 111 -3.98 -7.89 6.22
CA LEU A 111 -2.73 -7.15 6.00
C LEU A 111 -1.49 -7.90 6.53
N PRO A 112 -1.46 -8.42 7.78
CA PRO A 112 -0.27 -9.13 8.27
C PRO A 112 0.01 -10.41 7.49
N ILE A 113 -1.02 -11.04 6.92
CA ILE A 113 -0.90 -12.26 6.13
C ILE A 113 -0.40 -11.93 4.72
N GLY A 114 -1.08 -11.01 4.03
CA GLY A 114 -0.80 -10.67 2.65
C GLY A 114 0.52 -9.93 2.44
N LEU A 115 1.01 -9.19 3.45
CA LEU A 115 2.26 -8.43 3.37
C LEU A 115 3.47 -9.16 3.99
N ARG A 116 3.27 -10.33 4.62
CA ARG A 116 4.28 -11.01 5.44
C ARG A 116 5.62 -11.20 4.73
N GLU A 117 5.56 -11.71 3.51
CA GLU A 117 6.73 -12.05 2.70
C GLU A 117 7.11 -10.92 1.72
N LEU A 118 6.35 -9.82 1.70
CA LEU A 118 6.52 -8.73 0.76
C LEU A 118 7.29 -7.55 1.36
N LEU A 119 7.11 -7.32 2.66
CA LEU A 119 7.72 -6.21 3.39
C LEU A 119 8.75 -6.69 4.44
N PRO A 120 9.78 -5.87 4.74
CA PRO A 120 10.66 -6.12 5.88
C PRO A 120 9.88 -6.25 7.20
N LYS A 121 10.29 -7.17 8.08
CA LYS A 121 9.61 -7.44 9.37
C LYS A 121 9.38 -6.19 10.23
N ALA A 122 10.35 -5.28 10.26
CA ALA A 122 10.25 -4.04 11.03
C ALA A 122 9.13 -3.12 10.50
N ILE A 123 8.93 -3.09 9.18
CA ILE A 123 7.87 -2.31 8.55
C ILE A 123 6.53 -2.99 8.77
N LEU A 124 6.46 -4.31 8.56
CA LEU A 124 5.25 -5.10 8.77
C LEU A 124 4.72 -4.91 10.20
N GLY A 125 5.57 -5.09 11.22
CA GLY A 125 5.16 -4.92 12.62
C GLY A 125 4.79 -3.48 13.02
N ALA A 126 5.07 -2.49 12.19
CA ALA A 126 4.61 -1.12 12.41
C ALA A 126 3.23 -0.84 11.81
N ILE A 127 2.81 -1.61 10.80
CA ILE A 127 1.55 -1.39 10.06
C ILE A 127 0.47 -2.45 10.33
N THR A 128 0.80 -3.50 11.09
CA THR A 128 -0.10 -4.60 11.49
C THR A 128 0.15 -4.99 12.93
#